data_AF-A0A1A0V4K3-F1
#
_entry.id   AF-A0A1A0V4K3-F1
#
_cell.length_a   1.000
_cell.length_b   1.000
_cell.length_c   1.000
_cell.angle_alpha   90.00
_cell.angle_beta   90.00
_cell.angle_gamma   90.00
#
_symmetry.space_group_name_H-M   'P 1'
#
loop_
_entity.id
_entity.type
_entity.pdbx_description
1 polymer ?
#
loop_
_entity_poly.entity_id
_entity_poly.type
_entity_poly.pdbx_seq_one_letter_code
_entity_poly.pdbx_strand_id
1 'polypeptide(L)'
;MIKTPTLVLRGAACAGTDPELYHPDGPLDEVSAARCATCPVRLNCLALALRAEDPDARSGWYGGLGPAERSVLARDLTIASDPPPSPDRAPEAIRLRAAGLSVNEIATRLACSRRTIQRYFSKSNVGGGR
;
A
#
# COMPACT_ATOMS: atom_id res chain seq x y z
N MET A 1 -20.00 -3.98 -15.98
CA MET A 1 -18.67 -4.63 -15.91
C MET A 1 -17.61 -3.57 -16.12
N ILE A 2 -17.07 -2.98 -15.05
CA ILE A 2 -16.00 -1.97 -15.17
C ILE A 2 -14.70 -2.76 -15.34
N LYS A 3 -14.08 -2.71 -16.54
CA LYS A 3 -12.76 -3.31 -16.74
C LYS A 3 -11.77 -2.52 -15.89
N THR A 4 -11.08 -3.19 -14.97
CA THR A 4 -9.97 -2.60 -14.24
C THR A 4 -8.96 -2.08 -15.25
N PRO A 5 -8.58 -0.79 -15.23
CA PRO A 5 -7.61 -0.27 -16.17
C PRO A 5 -6.29 -1.03 -16.02
N THR A 6 -5.81 -1.61 -17.11
CA THR A 6 -4.48 -2.23 -17.16
C THR A 6 -3.45 -1.12 -17.10
N LEU A 7 -2.66 -1.08 -16.03
CA LEU A 7 -1.55 -0.14 -15.91
C LEU A 7 -0.40 -0.63 -16.79
N VAL A 8 -0.03 0.18 -17.80
CA VAL A 8 1.05 -0.15 -18.74
C VAL A 8 2.34 0.51 -18.26
N LEU A 9 3.39 -0.29 -18.07
CA LEU A 9 4.74 0.16 -17.67
C LEU A 9 5.80 0.05 -18.78
N ARG A 10 5.41 -0.40 -19.99
CA ARG A 10 6.33 -0.39 -21.14
C ARG A 10 6.75 1.05 -21.45
N GLY A 11 8.04 1.26 -21.71
CA GLY A 11 8.61 2.58 -21.92
C GLY A 11 9.04 3.30 -20.63
N ALA A 12 9.14 2.59 -19.50
CA ALA A 12 9.78 3.13 -18.31
C ALA A 12 11.20 3.61 -18.62
N ALA A 13 11.49 4.88 -18.32
CA ALA A 13 12.80 5.48 -18.60
C ALA A 13 13.93 4.77 -17.84
N CYS A 14 13.65 4.18 -16.67
CA CYS A 14 14.58 3.37 -15.88
C CYS A 14 14.73 1.92 -16.35
N ALA A 15 14.03 1.49 -17.41
CA ALA A 15 14.18 0.13 -17.91
C ALA A 15 15.63 -0.10 -18.38
N GLY A 16 16.27 -1.14 -17.85
CA GLY A 16 17.65 -1.50 -18.17
C GLY A 16 18.73 -0.84 -17.29
N THR A 17 18.34 -0.03 -16.30
CA THR A 17 19.27 0.45 -15.26
C THR A 17 19.29 -0.51 -14.07
N ASP A 18 20.31 -0.39 -13.22
CA ASP A 18 20.38 -1.13 -11.96
C ASP A 18 19.17 -0.77 -11.06
N PRO A 19 18.36 -1.77 -10.62
CA PRO A 19 17.24 -1.53 -9.71
C PRO A 19 17.65 -0.93 -8.37
N GLU A 20 18.85 -1.21 -7.86
CA GLU A 20 19.29 -0.74 -6.54
C GLU A 20 19.40 0.79 -6.48
N LEU A 21 19.58 1.47 -7.62
CA LEU A 21 19.51 2.93 -7.73
C LEU A 21 18.17 3.51 -7.26
N TYR A 22 17.10 2.70 -7.31
CA TYR A 22 15.75 3.06 -6.89
C TYR A 22 15.38 2.51 -5.52
N HIS A 23 16.32 1.83 -4.84
CA HIS A 23 16.18 1.32 -3.48
C HIS A 23 17.30 1.79 -2.53
N PRO A 24 17.72 3.07 -2.54
CA PRO A 24 18.74 3.55 -1.61
C PRO A 24 18.20 3.63 -0.17
N ASP A 25 19.11 3.65 0.81
CA ASP A 25 18.81 3.94 2.22
C ASP A 25 18.40 5.41 2.48
N GLY A 26 18.26 6.22 1.43
CA GLY A 26 18.01 7.66 1.50
C GLY A 26 17.33 8.23 0.26
N PRO A 27 17.59 9.51 -0.10
CA PRO A 27 17.04 10.11 -1.30
C PRO A 27 17.61 9.46 -2.57
N LEU A 28 16.84 9.53 -3.67
CA LEU A 28 17.39 9.24 -4.99
C LEU A 28 18.55 10.19 -5.31
N ASP A 29 19.54 9.67 -6.03
CA ASP A 29 20.53 10.51 -6.69
C ASP A 29 19.85 11.37 -7.78
N GLU A 30 20.51 12.47 -8.15
CA GLU A 30 19.97 13.47 -9.09
C GLU A 30 19.64 12.87 -10.46
N VAL A 31 20.44 11.92 -10.95
CA VAL A 31 20.23 11.29 -12.26
C VAL A 31 18.99 10.40 -12.22
N SER A 32 18.85 9.59 -11.18
CA SER A 32 17.68 8.72 -11.00
C SER A 32 16.40 9.53 -10.77
N ALA A 33 16.48 10.63 -10.00
CA ALA A 33 15.37 11.55 -9.78
C ALA A 33 14.94 12.24 -11.09
N ALA A 34 15.87 12.78 -11.88
CA ALA A 34 15.58 13.41 -13.17
C ALA A 34 14.98 12.40 -14.17
N ARG A 35 15.47 11.16 -14.18
CA ARG A 35 14.92 10.07 -14.99
C ARG A 35 13.48 9.76 -14.61
N CYS A 36 13.15 9.70 -13.30
CA CYS A 36 11.77 9.55 -12.85
C CYS A 36 10.90 10.75 -13.23
N ALA A 37 11.38 11.97 -13.07
CA ALA A 37 10.63 13.20 -13.33
C ALA A 37 10.12 13.30 -14.77
N THR A 38 10.92 12.81 -15.73
CA THR A 38 10.65 12.84 -17.17
C THR A 38 10.05 11.53 -17.72
N CYS A 39 9.87 10.51 -16.88
CA CYS A 39 9.43 9.18 -17.32
C CYS A 39 7.97 9.20 -17.81
N PRO A 40 7.68 8.70 -19.04
CA PRO A 40 6.34 8.76 -19.63
C PRO A 40 5.31 7.90 -18.91
N VAL A 41 5.76 6.88 -18.16
CA VAL A 41 4.89 5.98 -17.39
C VAL A 41 4.90 6.28 -15.89
N ARG A 42 5.42 7.44 -15.47
CA ARG A 42 5.59 7.81 -14.05
C ARG A 42 4.30 7.65 -13.24
N LEU A 43 3.16 8.11 -13.78
CA LEU A 43 1.86 8.00 -13.11
C LEU A 43 1.36 6.56 -13.02
N ASN A 44 1.52 5.76 -14.09
CA ASN A 44 1.16 4.34 -14.06
C ASN A 44 2.03 3.56 -13.06
N CYS A 45 3.32 3.89 -12.99
CA CYS A 45 4.25 3.34 -12.01
C CYS A 45 3.79 3.66 -10.58
N LEU A 46 3.47 4.91 -10.29
CA LEU A 46 2.95 5.33 -8.98
C LEU A 46 1.63 4.63 -8.63
N ALA A 47 0.69 4.59 -9.57
CA ALA A 47 -0.61 3.95 -9.37
C ALA A 47 -0.47 2.43 -9.12
N LEU A 48 0.48 1.78 -9.79
CA LEU A 48 0.75 0.36 -9.56
C LEU A 48 1.38 0.15 -8.18
N ALA A 49 2.36 0.98 -7.81
CA ALA A 49 2.99 0.91 -6.50
C ALA A 49 1.95 1.09 -5.39
N LEU A 50 1.15 2.16 -5.41
CA LEU A 50 0.10 2.41 -4.42
C LEU A 50 -0.94 1.29 -4.33
N ARG A 51 -1.22 0.60 -5.44
CA ARG A 51 -2.17 -0.52 -5.48
C ARG A 51 -1.58 -1.83 -4.93
N ALA A 52 -0.31 -2.09 -5.20
CA ALA A 52 0.32 -3.38 -4.94
C ALA A 52 1.15 -3.41 -3.65
N GLU A 53 1.64 -2.26 -3.20
CA GLU A 53 2.52 -2.16 -2.04
C GLU A 53 1.78 -2.39 -0.73
N ASP A 54 2.54 -2.83 0.27
CA ASP A 54 2.09 -2.85 1.64
C ASP A 54 2.26 -1.44 2.26
N PRO A 55 1.18 -0.77 2.70
CA PRO A 55 1.28 0.57 3.27
C PRO A 55 2.19 0.69 4.49
N ASP A 56 2.39 -0.40 5.24
CA ASP A 56 3.24 -0.41 6.46
C ASP A 56 4.69 -0.85 6.17
N ALA A 57 4.98 -1.30 4.95
CA ALA A 57 6.29 -1.83 4.55
C ALA A 57 6.73 -1.27 3.19
N ARG A 58 6.39 -0.01 2.92
CA ARG A 58 6.82 0.68 1.70
C ARG A 58 8.34 0.81 1.66
N SER A 59 8.92 0.46 0.53
CA SER A 59 10.34 0.63 0.23
C SER A 59 10.52 1.21 -1.16
N GLY A 60 11.75 1.63 -1.47
CA GLY A 60 12.15 2.12 -2.79
C GLY A 60 11.37 3.33 -3.30
N TRP A 61 11.69 3.72 -4.52
CA TRP A 61 11.14 4.88 -5.20
C TRP A 61 10.34 4.46 -6.42
N TYR A 62 9.07 4.85 -6.45
CA TYR A 62 8.16 4.53 -7.55
C TYR A 62 7.41 5.78 -7.99
N GLY A 63 7.34 5.99 -9.30
CA GLY A 63 6.72 7.19 -9.87
C GLY A 63 7.37 8.50 -9.41
N GLY A 64 8.64 8.45 -8.99
CA GLY A 64 9.38 9.58 -8.44
C GLY A 64 9.06 9.93 -6.99
N LEU A 65 8.34 9.08 -6.26
CA LEU A 65 8.01 9.27 -4.85
C LEU A 65 8.63 8.17 -3.98
N GLY A 66 9.20 8.57 -2.85
CA GLY A 66 9.69 7.68 -1.81
C GLY A 66 8.58 7.14 -0.90
N PRO A 67 8.92 6.25 0.06
CA PRO A 67 7.94 5.60 0.93
C PRO A 67 7.07 6.56 1.75
N ALA A 68 7.67 7.61 2.31
CA ALA A 68 6.96 8.59 3.14
C ALA A 68 5.98 9.44 2.31
N GLU A 69 6.42 9.89 1.13
CA GLU A 69 5.59 10.69 0.22
C GLU A 69 4.42 9.86 -0.31
N ARG A 70 4.64 8.59 -0.67
CA ARG A 70 3.56 7.67 -1.06
C ARG A 70 2.60 7.40 0.10
N SER A 71 3.07 7.40 1.35
CA SER A 71 2.20 7.24 2.52
C SER A 71 1.27 8.43 2.71
N VAL A 72 1.80 9.65 2.57
CA VAL A 72 1.01 10.89 2.57
C VAL A 72 -0.01 10.86 1.44
N LEU A 73 0.44 10.58 0.20
CA LEU A 73 -0.44 10.55 -0.96
C LEU A 73 -1.54 9.49 -0.83
N ALA A 74 -1.21 8.28 -0.39
CA ALA A 74 -2.21 7.22 -0.19
C ALA A 74 -3.28 7.62 0.84
N ARG A 75 -2.86 8.24 1.95
CA ARG A 75 -3.79 8.76 2.96
C ARG A 75 -4.70 9.83 2.36
N ASP A 76 -4.13 10.78 1.63
CA ASP A 76 -4.88 11.92 1.09
C ASP A 76 -5.86 11.45 -0.01
N LEU A 77 -5.47 10.48 -0.84
CA LEU A 77 -6.37 9.80 -1.79
C LEU A 77 -7.46 9.00 -1.08
N THR A 78 -7.16 8.38 0.07
CA THR A 78 -8.16 7.64 0.86
C THR A 78 -9.14 8.59 1.54
N ILE A 79 -8.70 9.74 2.04
CA ILE A 79 -9.60 10.80 2.55
C ILE A 79 -10.53 11.29 1.45
N ALA A 80 -10.03 11.37 0.21
CA ALA A 80 -10.83 11.74 -0.94
C ALA A 80 -11.75 10.60 -1.45
N SER A 81 -11.48 9.34 -1.11
CA SER A 81 -12.19 8.17 -1.67
C SER A 81 -13.07 7.39 -0.68
N ASP A 82 -12.83 7.46 0.63
CA ASP A 82 -13.55 6.69 1.64
C ASP A 82 -14.48 7.58 2.49
N PRO A 83 -15.79 7.23 2.63
CA PRO A 83 -16.51 7.55 3.86
C PRO A 83 -15.82 6.83 5.04
N PRO A 84 -15.90 7.37 6.27
CA PRO A 84 -15.19 6.82 7.43
C PRO A 84 -15.43 5.31 7.59
N PRO A 85 -14.45 4.54 8.11
CA PRO A 85 -14.63 3.11 8.32
C PRO A 85 -15.93 2.90 9.09
N SER A 86 -16.86 2.10 8.53
CA SER A 86 -18.07 1.73 9.27
C SER A 86 -17.61 1.16 10.61
N PRO A 87 -17.94 1.77 11.76
CA PRO A 87 -17.27 1.54 13.05
C PRO A 87 -17.37 0.11 13.62
N ASP A 88 -17.99 -0.82 12.90
CA ASP A 88 -18.38 -2.14 13.42
C ASP A 88 -17.48 -3.32 13.00
N ARG A 89 -16.53 -3.15 12.07
CA ARG A 89 -15.76 -4.30 11.52
C ARG A 89 -14.65 -4.80 12.43
N ALA A 90 -13.97 -3.93 13.17
CA ALA A 90 -12.89 -4.36 14.07
C ALA A 90 -13.42 -5.08 15.32
N PRO A 91 -14.46 -4.58 16.02
CA PRO A 91 -15.11 -5.35 17.08
C PRO A 91 -15.66 -6.69 16.60
N GLU A 92 -16.25 -6.75 15.40
CA GLU A 92 -16.73 -8.00 14.81
C GLU A 92 -15.57 -8.97 14.51
N ALA A 93 -14.45 -8.50 13.96
CA ALA A 93 -13.26 -9.33 13.74
C ALA A 93 -12.74 -9.95 15.05
N ILE A 94 -12.75 -9.18 16.15
CA ILE A 94 -12.36 -9.66 17.49
C ILE A 94 -13.34 -10.74 17.97
N ARG A 95 -14.65 -10.51 17.84
CA ARG A 95 -15.70 -11.49 18.19
C ARG A 95 -15.53 -12.80 17.42
N LEU A 96 -15.35 -12.73 16.10
CA LEU A 96 -15.15 -13.91 15.26
C LEU A 96 -13.86 -14.67 15.60
N ARG A 97 -12.80 -13.97 15.98
CA ARG A 97 -11.56 -14.61 16.43
C ARG A 97 -11.73 -15.31 17.78
N ALA A 98 -12.44 -14.67 18.71
CA ALA A 98 -12.79 -15.29 19.99
C ALA A 98 -13.70 -16.53 19.81
N ALA A 99 -14.53 -16.54 18.76
CA ALA A 99 -15.32 -17.70 18.35
C ALA A 99 -14.50 -18.80 17.62
N GLY A 100 -13.18 -18.63 17.49
CA GLY A 100 -12.26 -19.64 16.96
C GLY A 100 -12.00 -19.58 15.46
N LEU A 101 -12.56 -18.60 14.73
CA LEU A 101 -12.30 -18.48 13.29
C LEU A 101 -10.84 -18.08 13.01
N SER A 102 -10.27 -18.65 11.97
CA SER A 102 -8.96 -18.26 11.46
C SER A 102 -8.99 -16.88 10.81
N VAL A 103 -7.83 -16.23 10.73
CA VAL A 103 -7.68 -14.92 10.08
C VAL A 103 -8.24 -14.90 8.65
N ASN A 104 -8.05 -15.98 7.89
CA ASN A 104 -8.51 -16.09 6.51
C ASN A 104 -10.04 -16.19 6.42
N GLU A 105 -10.68 -16.93 7.33
CA GLU A 105 -12.14 -17.05 7.39
C GLU A 105 -12.79 -15.72 7.78
N ILE A 106 -12.20 -15.02 8.76
CA ILE A 106 -12.66 -13.69 9.18
C ILE A 106 -12.54 -12.69 8.03
N ALA A 107 -11.41 -12.70 7.32
CA ALA A 107 -11.18 -11.82 6.17
C ALA A 107 -12.23 -12.04 5.07
N THR A 108 -12.50 -13.31 4.76
CA THR A 108 -13.54 -13.70 3.80
C THR A 108 -14.91 -13.23 4.26
N ARG A 109 -15.26 -13.46 5.53
CA ARG A 109 -16.58 -13.12 6.10
C ARG A 109 -16.83 -11.61 6.18
N LEU A 110 -15.80 -10.82 6.45
CA LEU A 110 -15.89 -9.36 6.53
C LEU A 110 -15.60 -8.66 5.20
N ALA A 111 -15.45 -9.42 4.11
CA ALA A 111 -15.11 -8.92 2.78
C ALA A 111 -13.93 -7.94 2.81
N CYS A 112 -12.86 -8.31 3.52
CA CYS A 112 -11.66 -7.51 3.64
C CYS A 112 -10.40 -8.38 3.50
N SER A 113 -9.24 -7.75 3.35
CA SER A 113 -7.99 -8.50 3.20
C SER A 113 -7.59 -9.20 4.50
N ARG A 114 -6.91 -10.35 4.41
CA ARG A 114 -6.25 -11.01 5.55
C ARG A 114 -5.41 -10.02 6.37
N ARG A 115 -4.74 -9.12 5.67
CA ARG A 115 -3.87 -8.09 6.26
C ARG A 115 -4.64 -7.07 7.09
N THR A 116 -5.83 -6.65 6.63
CA THR A 116 -6.75 -5.79 7.39
C THR A 116 -7.11 -6.42 8.73
N ILE A 117 -7.40 -7.72 8.74
CA ILE A 117 -7.73 -8.48 9.95
C ILE A 117 -6.51 -8.61 10.87
N GLN A 118 -5.33 -8.92 10.34
CA GLN A 118 -4.09 -8.97 11.13
C GLN A 118 -3.84 -7.64 11.84
N ARG A 119 -4.02 -6.51 11.15
CA ARG A 119 -3.86 -5.16 11.72
C ARG A 119 -4.82 -4.89 12.87
N TYR A 120 -6.08 -5.34 12.79
CA TYR A 120 -7.02 -5.22 13.91
C TYR A 120 -6.49 -5.94 15.15
N PHE A 121 -5.96 -7.16 15.01
CA PHE A 121 -5.42 -7.93 16.13
C PHE A 121 -4.09 -7.40 16.66
N SER A 122 -3.21 -6.87 15.79
CA SER A 122 -1.96 -6.24 16.20
C SER A 122 -2.20 -5.02 17.10
N LYS A 123 -3.27 -4.25 16.86
CA LYS A 123 -3.66 -3.12 17.72
C LYS A 123 -4.27 -3.55 19.06
N SER A 124 -5.03 -4.65 19.09
CA SER A 124 -5.61 -5.20 20.33
C SER A 124 -4.56 -5.74 21.30
N ASN A 125 -3.39 -6.15 20.80
CA ASN A 125 -2.34 -6.76 21.61
C ASN A 125 -1.40 -5.76 22.30
N VAL A 126 -1.54 -4.45 22.03
CA VAL A 126 -0.66 -3.39 22.58
C VAL A 126 -1.18 -2.82 23.92
N GLY A 127 -2.35 -3.24 24.40
CA GLY A 127 -2.96 -2.74 25.65
C GLY A 127 -2.92 -3.69 26.86
N GLY A 128 -2.22 -4.83 26.78
CA GLY A 128 -2.32 -5.92 27.76
C GLY A 128 -0.98 -6.44 28.29
N GLY A 129 -0.06 -5.53 28.66
CA GLY A 129 1.25 -5.90 29.18
C GLY A 129 1.68 -4.98 30.32
N ARG A 130 1.33 -5.41 31.55
CA ARG A 130 1.86 -5.06 32.89
C ARG A 130 2.49 -3.68 33.10
#